data_AF-A0A496TL77-F1
#
_entry.id   AF-A0A496TL77-F1
#
_cell.length_a   1.000
_cell.length_b   1.000
_cell.length_c   1.000
_cell.angle_alpha   90.00
_cell.angle_beta   90.00
_cell.angle_gamma   90.00
#
_symmetry.space_group_name_H-M   'P 1'
#
loop_
_entity.id
_entity.type
_entity.pdbx_description
1 polymer ?
#
loop_
_entity_poly.entity_id
_entity_poly.type
_entity_poly.pdbx_seq_one_letter_code
_entity_poly.pdbx_strand_id
1 'polypeptide(L)'
;DIFFTILEKGKGKLVKLGEIAEVRRGFTTGANDFFYLEPLGPGSRPGLLRVRNGAGWEGEIEEEFLKPVIKSPRECCTIVIRPEDLRYRIFMCHKSKAELKGTKALEYIEWGERQKYHQRSTFQSRRRWWDLGQRNPGLYLWPMIHNDRLAVFLNIPRVQVDHNLFEITPLQDEKMIATLTSILSVMFRELFGRSNLGEGALKTEGIDIKKFPSLLVRVSPASRKNYTIKDIFTECGIDPESEVPIAEQEPNPLPDRKALDDIVFDALGLTEEERKEVYRAVCQLVWERISKAKSVGRN
;
A
#
# COMPACT_ATOMS: atom_id res chain seq x y z
N ASP A 1 -0.11 30.57 -1.84
CA ASP A 1 0.21 29.17 -1.50
C ASP A 1 -0.87 28.28 -2.07
N ILE A 2 -0.47 27.39 -2.98
CA ILE A 2 -1.36 26.52 -3.75
C ILE A 2 -2.21 25.58 -2.88
N PHE A 3 -1.76 25.25 -1.66
CA PHE A 3 -2.53 24.42 -0.74
C PHE A 3 -3.86 25.10 -0.35
N PHE A 4 -3.82 26.39 -0.01
CA PHE A 4 -5.04 27.13 0.33
C PHE A 4 -5.97 27.30 -0.87
N THR A 5 -5.42 27.51 -2.07
CA THR A 5 -6.20 27.52 -3.32
C THR A 5 -6.94 26.20 -3.55
N ILE A 6 -6.27 25.05 -3.32
CA ILE A 6 -6.90 23.72 -3.39
C ILE A 6 -8.04 23.60 -2.37
N LEU A 7 -7.84 24.04 -1.13
CA LEU A 7 -8.87 23.98 -0.10
C LEU A 7 -10.07 24.88 -0.42
N GLU A 8 -9.82 26.09 -0.92
CA GLU A 8 -10.85 27.05 -1.30
C GLU A 8 -11.70 26.51 -2.46
N LYS A 9 -11.06 26.11 -3.56
CA LYS A 9 -11.75 25.52 -4.73
C LYS A 9 -12.35 24.14 -4.45
N GLY A 10 -11.82 23.45 -3.45
CA GLY A 10 -12.33 22.19 -2.94
C GLY A 10 -13.51 22.33 -1.98
N LYS A 11 -13.91 23.55 -1.59
CA LYS A 11 -15.06 23.78 -0.70
C LYS A 11 -16.33 23.16 -1.29
N GLY A 12 -16.99 22.31 -0.51
CA GLY A 12 -18.17 21.56 -0.94
C GLY A 12 -17.90 20.36 -1.84
N LYS A 13 -16.63 20.08 -2.19
CA LYS A 13 -16.19 18.94 -3.01
C LYS A 13 -15.31 17.97 -2.23
N LEU A 14 -14.37 18.48 -1.44
CA LEU A 14 -13.46 17.71 -0.60
C LEU A 14 -14.12 17.41 0.74
N VAL A 15 -14.07 16.14 1.14
CA VAL A 15 -14.56 15.64 2.44
C VAL A 15 -13.44 14.87 3.14
N LYS A 16 -13.60 14.57 4.43
CA LYS A 16 -12.59 13.74 5.12
C LYS A 16 -12.69 12.31 4.63
N LEU A 17 -11.55 11.67 4.39
CA LEU A 17 -11.52 10.28 3.92
C LEU A 17 -12.33 9.33 4.80
N GLY A 18 -12.27 9.49 6.13
CA GLY A 18 -13.00 8.65 7.08
C GLY A 18 -14.53 8.78 7.02
N GLU A 19 -15.07 9.80 6.34
CA GLU A 19 -16.52 9.98 6.12
C GLU A 19 -17.00 9.20 4.88
N ILE A 20 -16.10 8.79 3.99
CA ILE A 20 -16.41 8.15 2.70
C ILE A 20 -15.73 6.80 2.49
N ALA A 21 -14.86 6.37 3.41
CA ALA A 21 -14.16 5.10 3.35
C ALA A 21 -13.87 4.51 4.72
N GLU A 22 -13.89 3.18 4.80
CA GLU A 22 -13.28 2.44 5.89
C GLU A 22 -11.76 2.42 5.71
N VAL A 23 -11.02 2.76 6.75
CA VAL A 23 -9.56 2.66 6.80
C VAL A 23 -9.20 1.60 7.84
N ARG A 24 -8.56 0.53 7.39
CA ARG A 24 -8.18 -0.62 8.22
C ARG A 24 -6.72 -0.95 8.02
N ARG A 25 -6.00 -1.28 9.10
CA ARG A 25 -4.62 -1.77 8.99
C ARG A 25 -4.62 -3.21 8.46
N GLY A 26 -3.65 -3.54 7.60
CA GLY A 26 -3.36 -4.91 7.20
C GLY A 26 -3.12 -5.82 8.40
N PHE A 27 -3.22 -7.14 8.22
CA PHE A 27 -3.18 -8.05 9.36
C PHE A 27 -1.75 -8.22 9.90
N THR A 28 -1.67 -8.51 11.19
CA THR A 28 -0.43 -8.95 11.83
C THR A 28 -0.50 -10.45 12.04
N THR A 29 0.47 -11.18 11.48
CA THR A 29 0.49 -12.65 11.59
C THR A 29 0.90 -13.13 12.99
N GLY A 30 1.75 -12.37 13.69
CA GLY A 30 2.38 -12.78 14.96
C GLY A 30 3.54 -13.77 14.80
N ALA A 31 3.72 -14.35 13.60
CA ALA A 31 4.79 -15.28 13.26
C ALA A 31 5.07 -15.27 11.75
N ASN A 32 5.72 -14.21 11.27
CA ASN A 32 6.00 -14.04 9.85
C ASN A 32 6.72 -15.24 9.23
N ASP A 33 7.66 -15.86 9.96
CA ASP A 33 8.44 -17.01 9.50
C ASP A 33 7.61 -18.29 9.32
N PHE A 34 6.44 -18.37 9.95
CA PHE A 34 5.47 -19.44 9.76
C PHE A 34 4.45 -19.09 8.68
N PHE A 35 3.89 -17.88 8.71
CA PHE A 35 2.75 -17.58 7.83
C PHE A 35 3.13 -17.22 6.41
N TYR A 36 4.31 -16.63 6.18
CA TYR A 36 4.76 -16.26 4.84
C TYR A 36 5.59 -17.38 4.22
N LEU A 37 5.15 -17.81 3.05
CA LEU A 37 5.66 -18.97 2.34
C LEU A 37 6.10 -18.55 0.94
N GLU A 38 7.34 -18.84 0.60
CA GLU A 38 7.88 -18.66 -0.74
C GLU A 38 7.59 -19.92 -1.58
N PRO A 39 6.88 -19.81 -2.72
CA PRO A 39 6.61 -20.94 -3.58
C PRO A 39 7.88 -21.40 -4.29
N LEU A 40 8.14 -22.72 -4.27
CA LEU A 40 9.30 -23.37 -4.90
C LEU A 40 8.93 -24.17 -6.16
N GLY A 41 7.66 -24.15 -6.55
CA GLY A 41 7.11 -24.88 -7.70
C GLY A 41 6.02 -25.89 -7.33
N PRO A 42 5.48 -26.63 -8.32
CA PRO A 42 4.46 -27.65 -8.10
C PRO A 42 4.90 -28.73 -7.11
N GLY A 43 3.97 -29.24 -6.32
CA GLY A 43 4.20 -30.37 -5.41
C GLY A 43 4.08 -31.73 -6.11
N SER A 44 4.18 -32.79 -5.29
CA SER A 44 4.16 -34.20 -5.70
C SER A 44 2.88 -34.66 -6.39
N ARG A 45 1.76 -33.94 -6.20
CA ARG A 45 0.45 -34.22 -6.82
C ARG A 45 -0.31 -32.91 -7.10
N PRO A 46 -1.28 -32.91 -8.03
CA PRO A 46 -2.12 -31.75 -8.30
C PRO A 46 -2.78 -31.19 -7.03
N GLY A 47 -2.77 -29.86 -6.91
CA GLY A 47 -3.30 -29.15 -5.74
C GLY A 47 -2.34 -29.04 -4.55
N LEU A 48 -1.12 -29.60 -4.63
CA LEU A 48 -0.05 -29.31 -3.68
C LEU A 48 0.96 -28.35 -4.30
N LEU A 49 1.47 -27.43 -3.46
CA LEU A 49 2.56 -26.53 -3.79
C LEU A 49 3.74 -26.78 -2.86
N ARG A 50 4.94 -26.92 -3.43
CA ARG A 50 6.17 -26.95 -2.64
C ARG A 50 6.51 -25.52 -2.22
N VAL A 51 6.79 -25.32 -0.95
CA VAL A 51 7.02 -24.00 -0.36
C VAL A 51 8.18 -24.01 0.63
N ARG A 52 8.78 -22.84 0.86
CA ARG A 52 9.75 -22.57 1.94
C ARG A 52 9.22 -21.50 2.87
N ASN A 53 9.38 -21.67 4.18
CA ASN A 53 9.03 -20.63 5.15
C ASN A 53 10.26 -19.83 5.62
N GLY A 54 10.04 -18.76 6.39
CA GLY A 54 11.13 -17.89 6.87
C GLY A 54 12.09 -18.57 7.86
N ALA A 55 11.70 -19.69 8.46
CA ALA A 55 12.52 -20.49 9.37
C ALA A 55 13.29 -21.62 8.66
N GLY A 56 13.25 -21.68 7.32
CA GLY A 56 13.97 -22.67 6.52
C GLY A 56 13.28 -24.03 6.40
N TRP A 57 12.04 -24.17 6.87
CA TRP A 57 11.25 -25.37 6.58
C TRP A 57 10.88 -25.39 5.10
N GLU A 58 11.06 -26.55 4.48
CA GLU A 58 10.58 -26.85 3.15
C GLU A 58 9.65 -28.06 3.17
N GLY A 59 8.57 -27.97 2.42
CA GLY A 59 7.62 -29.04 2.29
C GLY A 59 6.50 -28.68 1.33
N GLU A 60 5.45 -29.47 1.34
CA GLU A 60 4.29 -29.28 0.49
C GLU A 60 3.10 -28.82 1.32
N ILE A 61 2.24 -27.98 0.76
CA ILE A 61 0.98 -27.55 1.37
C ILE A 61 -0.09 -27.53 0.27
N GLU A 62 -1.33 -27.86 0.62
CA GLU A 62 -2.46 -27.73 -0.31
C GLU A 62 -2.66 -26.27 -0.73
N GLU A 63 -2.77 -26.04 -2.04
CA GLU A 63 -2.95 -24.69 -2.64
C GLU A 63 -4.20 -23.97 -2.11
N GLU A 64 -5.23 -24.71 -1.70
CA GLU A 64 -6.45 -24.11 -1.12
C GLU A 64 -6.17 -23.27 0.13
N PHE A 65 -5.11 -23.61 0.89
CA PHE A 65 -4.67 -22.92 2.09
C PHE A 65 -3.60 -21.85 1.82
N LEU A 66 -3.24 -21.60 0.56
CA LEU A 66 -2.23 -20.63 0.18
C LEU A 66 -2.87 -19.49 -0.62
N LYS A 67 -2.80 -18.27 -0.08
CA LYS A 67 -3.33 -17.08 -0.75
C LYS A 67 -2.20 -16.14 -1.16
N PRO A 68 -2.25 -15.46 -2.31
CA PRO A 68 -1.33 -14.38 -2.62
C PRO A 68 -1.34 -13.33 -1.49
N VAL A 69 -0.16 -12.78 -1.19
CA VAL A 69 -0.02 -11.78 -0.14
C VAL A 69 1.03 -10.74 -0.48
N ILE A 70 0.77 -9.48 -0.14
CA ILE A 70 1.78 -8.41 -0.17
C ILE A 70 2.37 -8.30 1.23
N LYS A 71 3.63 -8.72 1.39
CA LYS A 71 4.36 -8.63 2.67
C LYS A 71 5.02 -7.26 2.83
N SER A 72 5.47 -6.69 1.72
CA SER A 72 6.13 -5.38 1.67
C SER A 72 5.59 -4.54 0.51
N PRO A 73 5.34 -3.23 0.71
CA PRO A 73 5.01 -2.31 -0.38
C PRO A 73 6.05 -2.27 -1.50
N ARG A 74 7.30 -2.66 -1.21
CA ARG A 74 8.40 -2.70 -2.19
C ARG A 74 8.21 -3.76 -3.27
N GLU A 75 7.36 -4.76 -3.03
CA GLU A 75 7.02 -5.80 -4.02
C GLU A 75 6.07 -5.27 -5.10
N CYS A 76 5.39 -4.16 -4.84
CA CYS A 76 4.42 -3.57 -5.76
C CYS A 76 5.13 -2.52 -6.62
N CYS A 77 5.30 -2.77 -7.92
CA CYS A 77 5.94 -1.83 -8.86
C CYS A 77 4.93 -0.93 -9.59
N THR A 78 3.71 -1.41 -9.79
CA THR A 78 2.70 -0.77 -10.63
C THR A 78 1.48 -0.34 -9.82
N ILE A 79 0.67 0.57 -10.36
CA ILE A 79 -0.53 1.08 -9.66
C ILE A 79 -1.58 0.00 -9.41
N VAL A 80 -1.79 -0.94 -10.34
CA VAL A 80 -2.71 -2.07 -10.14
C VAL A 80 -1.92 -3.29 -9.67
N ILE A 81 -2.33 -3.89 -8.56
CA ILE A 81 -1.69 -5.09 -8.03
C ILE A 81 -1.82 -6.25 -9.02
N ARG A 82 -0.69 -6.92 -9.26
CA ARG A 82 -0.57 -8.13 -10.08
C ARG A 82 -0.18 -9.31 -9.19
N PRO A 83 -1.09 -10.25 -8.88
CA PRO A 83 -0.82 -11.35 -7.96
C PRO A 83 0.32 -12.28 -8.42
N GLU A 84 0.62 -12.30 -9.71
CA GLU A 84 1.71 -13.04 -10.34
C GLU A 84 3.10 -12.46 -10.02
N ASP A 85 3.19 -11.16 -9.72
CA ASP A 85 4.46 -10.48 -9.40
C ASP A 85 4.81 -10.61 -7.90
N LEU A 86 3.90 -11.18 -7.09
CA LEU A 86 4.06 -11.29 -5.64
C LEU A 86 4.89 -12.51 -5.26
N ARG A 87 5.94 -12.27 -4.48
CA ARG A 87 6.90 -13.31 -4.07
C ARG A 87 6.31 -14.32 -3.10
N TYR A 88 5.42 -13.89 -2.21
CA TYR A 88 4.94 -14.72 -1.12
C TYR A 88 3.50 -15.19 -1.30
N ARG A 89 3.22 -16.34 -0.71
CA ARG A 89 1.88 -16.79 -0.31
C ARG A 89 1.76 -16.71 1.20
N ILE A 90 0.54 -16.51 1.68
CA ILE A 90 0.21 -16.64 3.09
C ILE A 90 -0.54 -17.94 3.36
N PHE A 91 -0.15 -18.64 4.44
CA PHE A 91 -0.90 -19.77 4.96
C PHE A 91 -2.20 -19.28 5.61
N MET A 92 -3.33 -19.59 4.99
CA MET A 92 -4.68 -19.19 5.39
C MET A 92 -5.57 -20.43 5.54
N CYS A 93 -5.60 -20.98 6.75
CA CYS A 93 -6.38 -22.17 7.08
C CYS A 93 -7.31 -21.94 8.28
N HIS A 94 -8.61 -22.18 8.08
CA HIS A 94 -9.65 -22.02 9.10
C HIS A 94 -10.19 -23.36 9.63
N LYS A 95 -9.74 -24.48 9.04
CA LYS A 95 -10.18 -25.83 9.40
C LYS A 95 -9.59 -26.26 10.75
N SER A 96 -10.34 -27.07 11.48
CA SER A 96 -9.86 -27.75 12.69
C SER A 96 -8.89 -28.88 12.37
N LYS A 97 -8.09 -29.33 13.35
CA LYS A 97 -7.21 -30.49 13.16
C LYS A 97 -7.96 -31.76 12.75
N ALA A 98 -9.19 -31.94 13.23
CA ALA A 98 -10.02 -33.09 12.88
C ALA A 98 -10.35 -33.09 11.37
N GLU A 99 -10.69 -31.93 10.81
CA GLU A 99 -10.96 -31.74 9.38
C GLU A 99 -9.69 -31.83 8.52
N LEU A 100 -8.52 -31.56 9.10
CA LEU A 100 -7.22 -31.60 8.41
C LEU A 100 -6.53 -32.97 8.48
N LYS A 101 -7.18 -34.01 9.02
CA LYS A 101 -6.58 -35.33 9.16
C LYS A 101 -6.12 -35.87 7.79
N GLY A 102 -4.83 -36.19 7.68
CA GLY A 102 -4.22 -36.69 6.44
C GLY A 102 -3.83 -35.62 5.41
N THR A 103 -3.93 -34.33 5.77
CA THR A 103 -3.48 -33.21 4.93
C THR A 103 -2.04 -32.79 5.27
N LYS A 104 -1.35 -32.21 4.30
CA LYS A 104 -0.04 -31.60 4.48
C LYS A 104 -0.10 -30.32 5.32
N ALA A 105 -1.21 -29.58 5.26
CA ALA A 105 -1.48 -28.47 6.17
C ALA A 105 -1.44 -28.88 7.65
N LEU A 106 -1.96 -30.06 8.02
CA LEU A 106 -1.85 -30.56 9.41
C LEU A 106 -0.39 -30.83 9.79
N GLU A 107 0.37 -31.51 8.93
CA GLU A 107 1.81 -31.77 9.15
C GLU A 107 2.57 -30.44 9.37
N TYR A 108 2.22 -29.39 8.61
CA TYR A 108 2.80 -28.07 8.73
C TYR A 108 2.46 -27.37 10.05
N ILE A 109 1.20 -27.43 10.48
CA ILE A 109 0.74 -26.90 11.77
C ILE A 109 1.47 -27.61 12.92
N GLU A 110 1.56 -28.94 12.89
CA GLU A 110 2.26 -29.72 13.91
C GLU A 110 3.76 -29.40 13.94
N TRP A 111 4.38 -29.17 12.78
CA TRP A 111 5.74 -28.65 12.72
C TRP A 111 5.86 -27.29 13.42
N GLY A 112 4.94 -26.36 13.17
CA GLY A 112 4.91 -25.07 13.84
C GLY A 112 4.72 -25.18 15.35
N GLU A 113 3.96 -26.18 15.81
CA GLU A 113 3.81 -26.47 17.24
C GLU A 113 5.09 -26.99 17.87
N ARG A 114 5.84 -27.86 17.18
CA ARG A 114 7.18 -28.30 17.62
C ARG A 114 8.17 -27.14 17.73
N GLN A 115 8.05 -26.14 16.86
CA GLN A 115 8.81 -24.88 16.95
C GLN A 115 8.28 -23.90 18.00
N LYS A 116 7.27 -24.29 18.79
CA LYS A 116 6.64 -23.48 19.85
C LYS A 116 5.97 -22.18 19.36
N TYR A 117 5.61 -22.06 18.08
CA TYR A 117 4.90 -20.87 17.59
C TYR A 117 3.61 -20.61 18.37
N HIS A 118 2.83 -21.67 18.62
CA HIS A 118 1.58 -21.63 19.38
C HIS A 118 1.68 -21.05 20.81
N GLN A 119 2.88 -20.97 21.38
CA GLN A 119 3.11 -20.45 22.74
C GLN A 119 3.36 -18.94 22.77
N ARG A 120 3.52 -18.28 21.60
CA ARG A 120 3.71 -16.83 21.54
C ARG A 120 2.48 -16.09 22.08
N SER A 121 2.71 -15.00 22.79
CA SER A 121 1.66 -14.19 23.43
C SER A 121 0.58 -13.72 22.45
N THR A 122 0.96 -13.43 21.20
CA THR A 122 0.05 -13.04 20.10
C THR A 122 -1.02 -14.07 19.75
N PHE A 123 -0.84 -15.33 20.15
CA PHE A 123 -1.79 -16.41 19.85
C PHE A 123 -2.65 -16.85 21.04
N GLN A 124 -2.39 -16.35 22.25
CA GLN A 124 -3.10 -16.79 23.46
C GLN A 124 -4.62 -16.55 23.38
N SER A 125 -5.05 -15.52 22.65
CA SER A 125 -6.47 -15.20 22.45
C SER A 125 -7.13 -15.99 21.30
N ARG A 126 -6.37 -16.74 20.51
CA ARG A 126 -6.89 -17.45 19.33
C ARG A 126 -7.31 -18.87 19.69
N ARG A 127 -8.53 -19.24 19.32
CA ARG A 127 -9.02 -20.63 19.47
C ARG A 127 -8.17 -21.65 18.72
N ARG A 128 -7.69 -21.29 17.52
CA ARG A 128 -6.71 -22.03 16.73
C ARG A 128 -5.59 -21.07 16.41
N TRP A 129 -4.38 -21.34 16.89
CA TRP A 129 -3.29 -20.38 16.80
C TRP A 129 -2.90 -20.05 15.34
N TRP A 130 -3.09 -21.01 14.42
CA TRP A 130 -2.83 -20.86 12.98
C TRP A 130 -3.95 -20.13 12.21
N ASP A 131 -5.11 -19.91 12.81
CA ASP A 131 -6.25 -19.27 12.13
C ASP A 131 -6.08 -17.75 12.15
N LEU A 132 -5.93 -17.13 10.98
CA LEU A 132 -5.82 -15.68 10.81
C LEU A 132 -7.18 -14.98 10.63
N GLY A 133 -8.27 -15.74 10.63
CA GLY A 133 -9.62 -15.24 10.38
C GLY A 133 -9.87 -14.87 8.91
N GLN A 134 -11.14 -14.69 8.55
CA GLN A 134 -11.51 -14.25 7.22
C GLN A 134 -11.47 -12.73 7.12
N ARG A 135 -10.91 -12.22 6.01
CA ARG A 135 -10.84 -10.79 5.72
C ARG A 135 -11.06 -10.56 4.24
N ASN A 136 -11.86 -9.54 3.93
CA ASN A 136 -12.05 -9.02 2.58
C ASN A 136 -11.08 -7.86 2.36
N PRO A 137 -10.04 -7.99 1.52
CA PRO A 137 -9.05 -6.94 1.36
C PRO A 137 -9.61 -5.64 0.79
N GLY A 138 -9.15 -4.51 1.31
CA GLY A 138 -9.56 -3.19 0.81
C GLY A 138 -9.08 -2.90 -0.61
N LEU A 139 -9.72 -1.91 -1.24
CA LEU A 139 -9.47 -1.55 -2.65
C LEU A 139 -8.16 -0.78 -2.81
N TYR A 140 -7.93 0.25 -1.99
CA TYR A 140 -6.67 0.98 -2.04
C TYR A 140 -5.73 0.46 -0.96
N LEU A 141 -4.46 0.32 -1.33
CA LEU A 141 -3.40 -0.04 -0.42
C LEU A 141 -2.49 1.17 -0.24
N TRP A 142 -2.38 1.59 1.01
CA TRP A 142 -1.63 2.74 1.43
C TRP A 142 -0.47 2.28 2.32
N PRO A 143 0.80 2.40 1.90
CA PRO A 143 1.94 2.08 2.76
C PRO A 143 1.88 2.82 4.09
N MET A 144 2.32 2.20 5.18
CA MET A 144 2.40 2.89 6.47
C MET A 144 3.54 3.91 6.49
N ILE A 145 4.66 3.56 5.86
CA ILE A 145 5.89 4.34 5.77
C ILE A 145 6.12 4.73 4.31
N HIS A 146 6.44 6.00 4.08
CA HIS A 146 6.65 6.59 2.76
C HIS A 146 7.98 7.32 2.69
N ASN A 147 8.54 7.40 1.48
CA ASN A 147 9.64 8.30 1.18
C ASN A 147 9.31 9.16 -0.05
N ASP A 148 10.07 9.06 -1.14
CA ASP A 148 9.92 9.80 -2.39
C ASP A 148 8.93 9.19 -3.40
N ARG A 149 8.57 7.92 -3.24
CA ARG A 149 7.70 7.21 -4.18
C ARG A 149 6.22 7.53 -3.94
N LEU A 150 5.47 7.79 -5.02
CA LEU A 150 4.00 7.94 -5.01
C LEU A 150 3.30 6.56 -4.90
N ALA A 151 3.65 5.80 -3.87
CA ALA A 151 3.18 4.45 -3.68
C ALA A 151 1.75 4.44 -3.12
N VAL A 152 0.75 4.38 -3.99
CA VAL A 152 -0.63 3.95 -3.67
C VAL A 152 -1.03 2.92 -4.70
N PHE A 153 -1.60 1.81 -4.25
CA PHE A 153 -1.92 0.68 -5.12
C PHE A 153 -3.42 0.38 -5.12
N LEU A 154 -3.92 -0.07 -6.27
CA LEU A 154 -5.26 -0.58 -6.49
C LEU A 154 -5.22 -2.11 -6.41
N ASN A 155 -5.79 -2.64 -5.34
CA ASN A 155 -5.92 -4.06 -5.06
C ASN A 155 -7.20 -4.64 -5.67
N ILE A 156 -7.39 -4.44 -6.97
CA ILE A 156 -8.51 -5.00 -7.74
C ILE A 156 -8.63 -6.53 -7.54
N PRO A 157 -7.53 -7.33 -7.52
CA PRO A 157 -7.62 -8.77 -7.30
C PRO A 157 -7.91 -9.18 -5.85
N ARG A 158 -8.03 -8.23 -4.91
CA ARG A 158 -8.32 -8.47 -3.49
C ARG A 158 -7.29 -9.41 -2.82
N VAL A 159 -6.01 -9.12 -3.04
CA VAL A 159 -4.88 -9.80 -2.42
C VAL A 159 -4.78 -9.46 -0.93
N GLN A 160 -4.34 -10.43 -0.12
CA GLN A 160 -4.11 -10.26 1.32
C GLN A 160 -2.92 -9.31 1.57
N VAL A 161 -2.96 -8.51 2.65
CA VAL A 161 -1.89 -7.53 2.94
C VAL A 161 -1.41 -7.55 4.38
N ASP A 162 -0.09 -7.51 4.53
CA ASP A 162 0.58 -7.34 5.81
C ASP A 162 0.30 -5.96 6.44
N HIS A 163 0.48 -5.88 7.75
CA HIS A 163 0.33 -4.67 8.56
C HIS A 163 1.16 -3.44 8.13
N ASN A 164 2.15 -3.61 7.25
CA ASN A 164 2.89 -2.54 6.60
C ASN A 164 2.05 -1.69 5.63
N LEU A 165 0.83 -2.13 5.32
CA LEU A 165 -0.15 -1.43 4.48
C LEU A 165 -1.43 -1.17 5.28
N PHE A 166 -2.05 -0.03 4.99
CA PHE A 166 -3.45 0.23 5.29
C PHE A 166 -4.29 -0.10 4.06
N GLU A 167 -5.41 -0.75 4.32
CA GLU A 167 -6.49 -1.05 3.40
C GLU A 167 -7.51 0.09 3.50
N ILE A 168 -7.90 0.67 2.37
CA ILE A 168 -8.95 1.68 2.29
C ILE A 168 -10.04 1.17 1.37
N THR A 169 -11.26 1.11 1.90
CA THR A 169 -12.44 0.61 1.19
C THR A 169 -13.47 1.73 1.10
N PRO A 170 -13.80 2.22 -0.11
CA PRO A 170 -14.90 3.17 -0.29
C PRO A 170 -16.20 2.63 0.30
N LEU A 171 -17.02 3.51 0.87
CA LEU A 171 -18.37 3.15 1.31
C LEU A 171 -19.37 3.07 0.14
N GLN A 172 -18.99 3.59 -1.03
CA GLN A 172 -19.78 3.60 -2.27
C GLN A 172 -18.95 2.94 -3.37
N ASP A 173 -19.28 1.70 -3.73
CA ASP A 173 -18.48 0.86 -4.63
C ASP A 173 -18.34 1.42 -6.05
N GLU A 174 -19.31 2.24 -6.51
CA GLU A 174 -19.32 2.84 -7.84
C GLU A 174 -18.47 4.12 -7.96
N LYS A 175 -17.87 4.59 -6.86
CA LYS A 175 -17.07 5.81 -6.83
C LYS A 175 -15.62 5.53 -6.45
N MET A 176 -14.70 6.12 -7.19
CA MET A 176 -13.30 6.17 -6.83
C MET A 176 -12.99 7.39 -5.97
N ILE A 177 -12.08 7.22 -5.03
CA ILE A 177 -11.45 8.32 -4.30
C ILE A 177 -10.22 8.74 -5.09
N ALA A 178 -10.39 9.70 -6.02
CA ALA A 178 -9.36 10.06 -7.00
C ALA A 178 -8.12 10.70 -6.36
N THR A 179 -8.30 11.41 -5.24
CA THR A 179 -7.19 12.06 -4.53
C THR A 179 -6.12 11.07 -4.08
N LEU A 180 -6.50 9.84 -3.71
CA LEU A 180 -5.56 8.81 -3.25
C LEU A 180 -4.55 8.38 -4.33
N THR A 181 -4.92 8.44 -5.61
CA THR A 181 -4.02 8.08 -6.72
C THR A 181 -3.36 9.28 -7.40
N SER A 182 -3.77 10.50 -7.02
CA SER A 182 -3.25 11.75 -7.57
C SER A 182 -2.03 12.27 -6.80
N ILE A 183 -1.38 13.30 -7.35
CA ILE A 183 -0.30 14.06 -6.73
C ILE A 183 -0.69 14.66 -5.36
N LEU A 184 -1.98 14.95 -5.14
CA LEU A 184 -2.46 15.44 -3.84
C LEU A 184 -2.27 14.40 -2.73
N SER A 185 -2.21 13.11 -3.04
CA SER A 185 -1.87 12.09 -2.05
C SER A 185 -0.48 12.31 -1.44
N VAL A 186 0.48 12.80 -2.22
CA VAL A 186 1.83 13.13 -1.74
C VAL A 186 1.80 14.42 -0.94
N MET A 187 1.11 15.45 -1.43
CA MET A 187 0.91 16.69 -0.65
C MET A 187 0.36 16.39 0.75
N PHE A 188 -0.66 15.54 0.85
CA PHE A 188 -1.23 15.16 2.15
C PHE A 188 -0.28 14.32 2.99
N ARG A 189 0.58 13.47 2.40
CA ARG A 189 1.64 12.78 3.15
C ARG A 189 2.60 13.78 3.77
N GLU A 190 3.07 14.76 3.00
CA GLU A 190 4.01 15.77 3.51
C GLU A 190 3.39 16.62 4.63
N LEU A 191 2.11 16.97 4.51
CA LEU A 191 1.42 17.84 5.48
C LEU A 191 0.94 17.12 6.75
N PHE A 192 0.49 15.88 6.64
CA PHE A 192 -0.11 15.12 7.76
C PHE A 192 0.79 13.98 8.26
N GLY A 193 1.90 13.70 7.58
CA GLY A 193 2.84 12.65 7.92
C GLY A 193 3.62 12.97 9.19
N ARG A 194 3.84 11.94 10.00
CA ARG A 194 4.70 12.00 11.19
C ARG A 194 6.15 11.83 10.75
N SER A 195 6.98 12.82 11.08
CA SER A 195 8.43 12.80 10.87
C SER A 195 9.17 12.05 12.00
N ASN A 196 10.50 11.96 11.89
CA ASN A 196 11.44 11.32 12.85
C ASN A 196 11.70 9.81 12.68
N LEU A 197 11.53 9.25 11.47
CA LEU A 197 11.86 7.85 11.19
C LEU A 197 13.28 7.61 10.62
N GLY A 198 14.14 8.63 10.58
CA GLY A 198 15.42 8.59 9.87
C GLY A 198 15.24 8.62 8.34
N GLU A 199 16.32 8.93 7.60
CA GLU A 199 16.36 8.96 6.11
C GLU A 199 15.27 9.82 5.44
N GLY A 200 14.63 10.71 6.18
CA GLY A 200 13.53 11.54 5.71
C GLY A 200 12.19 10.82 5.67
N ALA A 201 12.08 9.55 6.08
CA ALA A 201 10.84 8.79 5.96
C ALA A 201 9.68 9.40 6.78
N LEU A 202 8.47 9.31 6.21
CA LEU A 202 7.22 9.73 6.85
C LEU A 202 6.37 8.54 7.24
N LYS A 203 5.74 8.61 8.41
CA LYS A 203 4.73 7.66 8.85
C LYS A 203 3.34 8.25 8.77
N THR A 204 2.38 7.47 8.33
CA THR A 204 0.95 7.80 8.45
C THR A 204 0.22 6.65 9.10
N GLU A 205 -0.48 6.91 10.20
CA GLU A 205 -1.35 5.93 10.86
C GLU A 205 -2.79 6.06 10.36
N GLY A 206 -3.63 5.05 10.63
CA GLY A 206 -5.03 5.04 10.18
C GLY A 206 -5.82 6.27 10.66
N ILE A 207 -5.51 6.82 11.84
CA ILE A 207 -6.14 8.05 12.35
C ILE A 207 -5.72 9.31 11.58
N ASP A 208 -4.53 9.30 10.98
CA ASP A 208 -4.02 10.40 10.16
C ASP A 208 -4.64 10.30 8.75
N ILE A 209 -4.62 9.08 8.18
CA ILE A 209 -5.18 8.77 6.86
C ILE A 209 -6.66 9.16 6.77
N LYS A 210 -7.46 8.89 7.82
CA LYS A 210 -8.88 9.26 7.87
C LYS A 210 -9.14 10.77 7.74
N LYS A 211 -8.15 11.64 7.98
CA LYS A 211 -8.28 13.10 7.92
C LYS A 211 -8.00 13.67 6.53
N PHE A 212 -7.48 12.86 5.59
CA PHE A 212 -7.09 13.38 4.28
C PHE A 212 -8.27 13.98 3.51
N PRO A 213 -8.14 15.21 2.99
CA PRO A 213 -9.11 15.77 2.07
C PRO A 213 -9.26 14.86 0.85
N SER A 214 -10.48 14.44 0.56
CA SER A 214 -10.74 13.39 -0.42
C SER A 214 -11.88 13.75 -1.35
N LEU A 215 -11.68 13.44 -2.63
CA LEU A 215 -12.63 13.69 -3.70
C LEU A 215 -13.17 12.36 -4.24
N LEU A 216 -14.48 12.20 -4.23
CA LEU A 216 -15.17 11.10 -4.91
C LEU A 216 -15.46 11.49 -6.36
N VAL A 217 -15.10 10.62 -7.29
CA VAL A 217 -15.44 10.74 -8.72
C VAL A 217 -16.10 9.47 -9.22
N ARG A 218 -17.03 9.62 -10.15
CA ARG A 218 -17.67 8.49 -10.85
C ARG A 218 -16.75 8.00 -11.97
N VAL A 219 -15.72 7.25 -11.58
CA VAL A 219 -14.79 6.59 -12.51
C VAL A 219 -14.67 5.14 -12.07
N SER A 220 -14.72 4.21 -13.02
CA SER A 220 -14.53 2.79 -12.72
C SER A 220 -13.08 2.49 -12.33
N PRO A 221 -12.79 1.83 -11.20
CA PRO A 221 -11.43 1.35 -10.89
C PRO A 221 -10.88 0.43 -11.97
N ALA A 222 -11.74 -0.33 -12.66
CA ALA A 222 -11.35 -1.30 -13.69
C ALA A 222 -10.88 -0.64 -14.99
N SER A 223 -11.20 0.64 -15.23
CA SER A 223 -10.74 1.35 -16.43
C SER A 223 -9.32 1.90 -16.30
N ARG A 224 -8.64 1.65 -15.16
CA ARG A 224 -7.29 2.16 -14.91
C ARG A 224 -6.25 1.36 -15.69
N LYS A 225 -5.51 2.04 -16.56
CA LYS A 225 -4.32 1.48 -17.17
C LYS A 225 -3.28 1.23 -16.08
N ASN A 226 -2.60 0.09 -16.19
CA ASN A 226 -1.52 -0.21 -15.29
C ASN A 226 -0.25 0.52 -15.76
N TYR A 227 0.46 1.18 -14.85
CA TYR A 227 1.73 1.84 -15.13
C TYR A 227 2.68 1.68 -13.94
N THR A 228 3.97 1.78 -14.21
CA THR A 228 5.03 1.68 -13.21
C THR A 228 5.15 2.99 -12.44
N ILE A 229 5.02 2.91 -11.11
CA ILE A 229 5.15 4.06 -10.23
C ILE A 229 6.64 4.34 -10.01
N LYS A 230 7.08 5.56 -10.36
CA LYS A 230 8.44 6.06 -10.11
C LYS A 230 8.50 6.96 -8.88
N ASP A 231 9.68 7.50 -8.61
CA ASP A 231 9.86 8.59 -7.63
C ASP A 231 9.11 9.85 -8.08
N ILE A 232 8.80 10.73 -7.13
CA ILE A 232 7.98 11.92 -7.38
C ILE A 232 8.59 12.88 -8.41
N PHE A 233 9.92 13.00 -8.44
CA PHE A 233 10.61 13.93 -9.31
C PHE A 233 10.50 13.48 -10.76
N THR A 234 10.73 12.19 -11.01
CA THR A 234 10.52 11.59 -12.33
C THR A 234 9.04 11.62 -12.75
N GLU A 235 8.10 11.36 -11.83
CA GLU A 235 6.65 11.41 -12.13
C GLU A 235 6.19 12.81 -12.55
N CYS A 236 6.75 13.86 -11.94
CA CYS A 236 6.42 15.26 -12.20
C CYS A 236 7.27 15.90 -13.32
N GLY A 237 8.36 15.25 -13.74
CA GLY A 237 9.33 15.83 -14.67
C GLY A 237 10.05 17.05 -14.11
N ILE A 238 10.41 17.00 -12.82
CA ILE A 238 11.13 18.04 -12.08
C ILE A 238 12.47 17.45 -11.63
N ASP A 239 13.57 18.19 -11.78
CA ASP A 239 14.90 17.76 -11.37
C ASP A 239 15.40 18.58 -10.17
N PRO A 240 15.37 18.04 -8.94
CA PRO A 240 15.78 18.78 -7.75
C PRO A 240 17.28 19.11 -7.70
N GLU A 241 18.12 18.44 -8.50
CA GLU A 241 19.57 18.66 -8.54
C GLU A 241 19.98 19.64 -9.67
N SER A 242 19.01 20.16 -10.43
CA SER A 242 19.23 21.17 -11.46
C SER A 242 19.71 22.51 -10.87
N GLU A 243 20.43 23.31 -11.67
CA GLU A 243 20.78 24.69 -11.32
C GLU A 243 19.55 25.61 -11.24
N VAL A 244 18.45 25.25 -11.93
CA VAL A 244 17.19 25.99 -11.88
C VAL A 244 16.41 25.57 -10.63
N PRO A 245 16.03 26.49 -9.73
CA PRO A 245 15.22 26.17 -8.55
C PRO A 245 13.91 25.46 -8.93
N ILE A 246 13.45 24.49 -8.13
CA ILE A 246 12.20 23.75 -8.37
C ILE A 246 11.00 24.69 -8.60
N ALA A 247 10.93 25.81 -7.88
CA ALA A 247 9.88 26.81 -8.02
C ALA A 247 9.85 27.51 -9.40
N GLU A 248 10.95 27.46 -10.15
CA GLU A 248 11.10 28.09 -11.47
C GLU A 248 11.10 27.06 -12.62
N GLN A 249 11.22 25.77 -12.31
CA GLN A 249 11.19 24.71 -13.33
C GLN A 249 9.81 24.59 -13.96
N GLU A 250 9.79 24.19 -15.23
CA GLU A 250 8.55 23.88 -15.94
C GLU A 250 8.19 22.39 -15.76
N PRO A 251 7.11 22.05 -15.02
CA PRO A 251 6.76 20.65 -14.78
C PRO A 251 6.35 19.94 -16.07
N ASN A 252 6.87 18.73 -16.26
CA ASN A 252 6.52 17.87 -17.39
C ASN A 252 6.13 16.46 -16.89
N PRO A 253 4.95 16.32 -16.25
CA PRO A 253 4.55 15.06 -15.65
C PRO A 253 4.40 13.95 -16.69
N LEU A 254 4.72 12.71 -16.29
CA LEU A 254 4.52 11.55 -17.15
C LEU A 254 3.05 11.44 -17.60
N PRO A 255 2.77 10.92 -18.81
CA PRO A 255 1.40 10.91 -19.35
C PRO A 255 0.37 10.25 -18.43
N ASP A 256 0.72 9.12 -17.81
CA ASP A 256 -0.16 8.40 -16.89
C ASP A 256 -0.37 9.17 -15.57
N ARG A 257 0.68 9.84 -15.07
CA ARG A 257 0.62 10.73 -13.90
C ARG A 257 -0.33 11.89 -14.18
N LYS A 258 -0.09 12.60 -15.29
CA LYS A 258 -0.91 13.73 -15.71
C LYS A 258 -2.38 13.33 -15.83
N ALA A 259 -2.67 12.18 -16.44
CA ALA A 259 -4.04 11.68 -16.60
C ALA A 259 -4.74 11.38 -15.25
N LEU A 260 -4.00 10.94 -14.23
CA LEU A 260 -4.55 10.74 -12.88
C LEU A 260 -4.85 12.05 -12.17
N ASP A 261 -3.94 13.00 -12.29
CA ASP A 261 -4.02 14.28 -11.59
C ASP A 261 -5.06 15.20 -12.23
N ASP A 262 -5.16 15.20 -13.57
CA ASP A 262 -6.14 15.99 -14.32
C ASP A 262 -7.57 15.70 -13.86
N ILE A 263 -7.91 14.46 -13.49
CA ILE A 263 -9.24 14.12 -12.94
C ILE A 263 -9.54 14.95 -11.69
N VAL A 264 -8.56 15.12 -10.82
CA VAL A 264 -8.70 15.90 -9.58
C VAL A 264 -8.64 17.39 -9.88
N PHE A 265 -7.72 17.82 -10.75
CA PHE A 265 -7.55 19.21 -11.13
C PHE A 265 -8.78 19.78 -11.84
N ASP A 266 -9.37 19.03 -12.77
CA ASP A 266 -10.59 19.39 -13.49
C ASP A 266 -11.77 19.51 -12.51
N ALA A 267 -11.91 18.54 -11.60
CA ALA A 267 -12.96 18.56 -10.60
C ALA A 267 -12.83 19.75 -9.63
N LEU A 268 -11.60 20.16 -9.30
CA LEU A 268 -11.34 21.35 -8.50
C LEU A 268 -11.43 22.65 -9.31
N GLY A 269 -11.31 22.60 -10.64
CA GLY A 269 -11.26 23.78 -11.50
C GLY A 269 -9.93 24.54 -11.37
N LEU A 270 -8.82 23.80 -11.33
CA LEU A 270 -7.48 24.39 -11.32
C LEU A 270 -7.10 24.88 -12.73
N THR A 271 -6.59 26.12 -12.79
CA THR A 271 -6.00 26.69 -14.01
C THR A 271 -4.71 25.97 -14.37
N GLU A 272 -4.20 26.15 -15.59
CA GLU A 272 -2.94 25.54 -16.01
C GLU A 272 -1.77 25.93 -15.10
N GLU A 273 -1.68 27.21 -14.72
CA GLU A 273 -0.61 27.67 -13.82
C GLU A 273 -0.77 27.11 -12.41
N GLU A 274 -2.01 27.03 -11.88
CA GLU A 274 -2.27 26.40 -10.59
C GLU A 274 -1.83 24.93 -10.60
N ARG A 275 -2.06 24.17 -11.69
CA ARG A 275 -1.61 22.78 -11.82
C ARG A 275 -0.10 22.64 -11.78
N LYS A 276 0.63 23.51 -12.50
CA LYS A 276 2.10 23.53 -12.47
C LYS A 276 2.60 23.84 -11.06
N GLU A 277 1.98 24.80 -10.39
CA GLU A 277 2.31 25.15 -9.02
C GLU A 277 2.08 23.99 -8.04
N VAL A 278 1.05 23.14 -8.25
CA VAL A 278 0.88 21.91 -7.45
C VAL A 278 2.12 21.02 -7.56
N TYR A 279 2.61 20.77 -8.78
CA TYR A 279 3.77 19.90 -8.99
C TYR A 279 5.03 20.48 -8.35
N ARG A 280 5.31 21.77 -8.57
CA ARG A 280 6.45 22.47 -7.96
C ARG A 280 6.39 22.41 -6.44
N ALA A 281 5.26 22.76 -5.85
CA ALA A 281 5.09 22.77 -4.40
C ALA A 281 5.27 21.38 -3.77
N VAL A 282 4.71 20.33 -4.39
CA VAL A 282 4.87 18.95 -3.90
C VAL A 282 6.31 18.47 -4.02
N CYS A 283 6.96 18.70 -5.15
CA CYS A 283 8.37 18.34 -5.32
C CYS A 283 9.28 19.11 -4.35
N GLN A 284 9.00 20.40 -4.11
CA GLN A 284 9.72 21.22 -3.15
C GLN A 284 9.62 20.65 -1.73
N LEU A 285 8.40 20.32 -1.26
CA LEU A 285 8.19 19.72 0.07
C LEU A 285 8.96 18.41 0.25
N VAL A 286 8.89 17.53 -0.75
CA VAL A 286 9.60 16.24 -0.70
C VAL A 286 11.12 16.46 -0.71
N TRP A 287 11.61 17.37 -1.54
CA TRP A 287 13.03 17.70 -1.63
C TRP A 287 13.58 18.24 -0.30
N GLU A 288 12.90 19.23 0.29
CA GLU A 288 13.28 19.79 1.58
C GLU A 288 13.37 18.73 2.68
N ARG A 289 12.39 17.82 2.73
CA ARG A 289 12.37 16.70 3.68
C ARG A 289 13.57 15.78 3.51
N ILE A 290 13.82 15.31 2.28
CA ILE A 290 14.86 14.31 2.01
C ILE A 290 16.26 14.94 2.16
N SER A 291 16.46 16.15 1.67
CA SER A 291 17.76 16.85 1.76
C SER A 291 18.13 17.23 3.18
N LYS A 292 17.15 17.65 4.00
CA LYS A 292 17.35 17.85 5.43
C LYS A 292 17.75 16.57 6.16
N ALA A 293 17.19 15.42 5.77
CA ALA A 293 17.58 14.15 6.38
C ALA A 293 19.02 13.76 6.01
N LYS A 294 19.43 13.98 4.75
CA LYS A 294 20.81 13.76 4.29
C LYS A 294 21.80 14.66 5.02
N SER A 295 21.45 15.92 5.29
CA SER A 295 22.35 16.88 5.95
C SER A 295 22.62 16.55 7.43
N VAL A 296 21.75 15.79 8.08
CA VAL A 296 21.91 15.36 9.48
C VAL A 296 22.73 14.06 9.60
N GLY A 297 22.90 13.31 8.50
CA GLY A 297 23.58 12.01 8.44
C GLY A 297 25.12 12.03 8.35
N ARG A 298 25.77 13.14 8.70
CA ARG A 298 27.25 13.23 8.80
C ARG A 298 27.64 13.89 10.12
N ASN A 299 27.64 13.10 11.19
CA ASN A 299 28.42 13.31 12.41
C ASN A 299 28.64 11.96 13.08
#